data_AF-A0A7J2US13-F1
#
_entry.id   AF-A0A7J2US13-F1
#
_cell.length_a   1.000
_cell.length_b   1.000
_cell.length_c   1.000
_cell.angle_alpha   90.00
_cell.angle_beta   90.00
_cell.angle_gamma   90.00
#
_symmetry.space_group_name_H-M   'P 1'
#
loop_
_entity.id
_entity.type
_entity.pdbx_description
1 polymer ?
#
loop_
_entity_poly.entity_id
_entity_poly.type
_entity_poly.pdbx_seq_one_letter_code
_entity_poly.pdbx_strand_id
1 'polypeptide(L)'
;MERLDGRINSFIEINPKVLEEAERVDEKIRRRERVGRLAGLAIAVKSNINVLGLKATCASRTLEDYVCPYDAEVVRRIKQEDAVIIGMTNMDEFACGSSGETSAFGPTDNPSAPGRIPGGSSSG
;
A
#
# COMPACT_ATOMS: atom_id res chain seq x y z
N MET A 1 1.45 -5.93 -10.91
CA MET A 1 1.87 -4.54 -10.65
C MET A 1 2.75 -4.01 -11.76
N GLU A 2 3.94 -4.58 -11.98
CA GLU A 2 4.98 -4.04 -12.89
C GLU A 2 4.49 -3.59 -14.28
N ARG A 3 3.54 -4.30 -14.92
CA ARG A 3 3.07 -3.96 -16.27
C ARG A 3 2.14 -2.73 -16.34
N LEU A 4 1.32 -2.52 -15.32
CA LEU A 4 0.26 -1.51 -15.33
C LEU A 4 0.65 -0.30 -14.47
N ASP A 5 1.33 -0.54 -13.35
CA ASP A 5 1.65 0.52 -12.41
C ASP A 5 2.75 1.46 -12.91
N GLY A 6 3.65 0.99 -13.79
CA GLY A 6 4.60 1.88 -14.46
C GLY A 6 3.94 2.97 -15.31
N ARG A 7 2.64 2.85 -15.63
CA ARG A 7 1.85 3.89 -16.29
C ARG A 7 0.92 4.65 -15.33
N ILE A 8 0.41 3.97 -14.30
CA ILE A 8 -0.60 4.51 -13.38
C ILE A 8 0.04 5.26 -12.21
N ASN A 9 1.22 4.85 -11.73
CA ASN A 9 1.91 5.43 -10.59
C ASN A 9 1.04 5.42 -9.30
N SER A 10 0.42 4.27 -9.03
CA SER A 10 -0.46 4.04 -7.87
C SER A 10 0.30 3.61 -6.61
N PHE A 11 1.52 3.08 -6.73
CA PHE A 11 2.36 2.71 -5.58
C PHE A 11 3.59 3.61 -5.45
N ILE A 12 3.93 3.95 -4.20
CA ILE A 12 5.22 4.58 -3.85
C ILE A 12 6.25 3.50 -3.51
N GLU A 13 5.82 2.45 -2.82
CA GLU A 13 6.69 1.35 -2.40
C GLU A 13 5.94 0.01 -2.53
N ILE A 14 6.62 -1.01 -3.05
CA ILE A 14 6.14 -2.39 -3.03
C ILE A 14 6.78 -3.09 -1.85
N ASN A 15 6.00 -3.87 -1.08
CA ASN A 15 6.54 -4.62 0.05
C ASN A 15 7.53 -5.68 -0.45
N PRO A 16 8.84 -5.59 -0.12
CA PRO A 16 9.82 -6.55 -0.60
C PRO A 16 9.64 -7.96 -0.01
N LYS A 17 8.86 -8.09 1.07
CA LYS A 17 8.56 -9.36 1.75
C LYS A 17 7.21 -9.95 1.35
N VAL A 18 6.52 -9.38 0.35
CA VAL A 18 5.16 -9.78 -0.03
C VAL A 18 5.03 -11.28 -0.33
N LEU A 19 6.00 -11.87 -1.02
CA LEU A 19 5.98 -13.30 -1.36
C LEU A 19 6.20 -14.18 -0.12
N GLU A 20 7.15 -13.80 0.74
CA GLU A 20 7.43 -14.50 2.00
C GLU A 20 6.21 -14.45 2.95
N GLU A 21 5.54 -13.31 3.02
CA GLU A 21 4.30 -13.15 3.80
C GLU A 21 3.15 -13.99 3.24
N ALA A 22 2.99 -14.03 1.90
CA ALA A 22 1.98 -14.86 1.25
C ALA A 22 2.24 -16.36 1.46
N GLU A 23 3.49 -16.81 1.35
CA GLU A 23 3.88 -18.20 1.59
C GLU A 23 3.54 -18.67 3.02
N ARG A 24 3.71 -17.80 4.02
CA ARG A 24 3.31 -18.11 5.40
C ARG A 24 1.80 -18.35 5.53
N VAL A 25 0.98 -17.57 4.84
CA VAL A 25 -0.48 -17.77 4.83
C VAL A 25 -0.82 -19.07 4.11
N ASP A 26 -0.20 -19.35 2.97
CA ASP A 26 -0.38 -20.61 2.26
C ASP A 26 0.01 -21.83 3.10
N GLU A 27 1.11 -21.76 3.87
CA GLU A 27 1.53 -22.83 4.76
C GLU A 27 0.49 -23.14 5.83
N LYS A 28 -0.10 -22.11 6.46
CA LYS A 28 -1.21 -22.30 7.42
C LYS A 28 -2.37 -23.03 6.78
N ILE A 29 -2.75 -22.63 5.56
CA ILE A 29 -3.83 -23.26 4.79
C ILE A 29 -3.50 -24.72 4.49
N ARG A 30 -2.29 -25.02 3.99
CA ARG A 30 -1.84 -26.39 3.68
C ARG A 30 -1.86 -27.29 4.91
N ARG A 31 -1.52 -26.75 6.08
CA ARG A 31 -1.55 -27.45 7.37
C ARG A 31 -2.97 -27.59 7.96
N ARG A 32 -4.00 -27.06 7.29
CA ARG A 32 -5.39 -27.02 7.76
C ARG A 32 -5.53 -26.31 9.12
N GLU A 33 -4.67 -25.34 9.37
CA GLU A 33 -4.77 -24.47 10.54
C GLU A 33 -5.97 -23.52 10.38
N ARG A 34 -6.46 -22.96 11.50
CA ARG A 34 -7.48 -21.93 11.43
C ARG A 34 -6.85 -20.65 10.89
N VAL A 35 -7.40 -20.15 9.79
CA VAL A 35 -7.00 -18.87 9.17
C VAL A 35 -8.02 -17.76 9.45
N GLY A 36 -7.56 -16.52 9.36
CA GLY A 36 -8.35 -15.32 9.48
C GLY A 36 -9.30 -15.08 8.29
N ARG A 37 -10.18 -14.11 8.44
CA ARG A 37 -11.24 -13.79 7.47
C ARG A 37 -10.72 -13.18 6.17
N LEU A 38 -9.48 -12.70 6.16
CA LEU A 38 -8.83 -12.06 5.01
C LEU A 38 -7.69 -12.92 4.44
N ALA A 39 -7.60 -14.19 4.85
CA ALA A 39 -6.57 -15.10 4.36
C ALA A 39 -6.55 -15.16 2.83
N GLY A 40 -5.37 -14.91 2.24
CA GLY A 40 -5.15 -14.91 0.80
C GLY A 40 -5.56 -13.61 0.09
N LEU A 41 -6.05 -12.60 0.82
CA LEU A 41 -6.32 -11.28 0.25
C LEU A 41 -5.06 -10.42 0.23
N ALA A 42 -4.79 -9.83 -0.93
CA ALA A 42 -3.77 -8.80 -1.12
C ALA A 42 -4.36 -7.42 -0.80
N ILE A 43 -3.71 -6.67 0.08
CA ILE A 43 -4.17 -5.33 0.51
C ILE A 43 -3.05 -4.32 0.34
N ALA A 44 -3.37 -3.20 -0.28
CA ALA A 44 -2.48 -2.04 -0.38
C ALA A 44 -2.86 -1.00 0.70
N VAL A 45 -1.89 -0.25 1.19
CA VAL A 45 -2.09 0.70 2.30
C VAL A 45 -1.63 2.10 1.88
N LYS A 46 -2.46 3.11 2.09
CA LYS A 46 -2.10 4.51 1.79
C LYS A 46 -0.83 4.94 2.56
N SER A 47 0.11 5.61 1.90
CA SER A 47 1.45 5.96 2.47
C SER A 47 1.45 6.95 3.65
N ASN A 48 0.28 7.29 4.21
CA ASN A 48 0.14 8.01 5.48
C ASN A 48 -0.33 7.12 6.66
N ILE A 49 -0.33 5.80 6.48
CA ILE A 49 -0.68 4.82 7.51
C ILE A 49 0.53 3.92 7.76
N ASN A 50 0.99 3.82 9.00
CA ASN A 50 2.18 3.05 9.33
C ASN A 50 2.01 1.54 9.10
N VAL A 51 2.96 0.95 8.39
CA VAL A 51 3.14 -0.50 8.22
C VAL A 51 4.57 -0.84 8.63
N LEU A 52 4.75 -1.63 9.69
CA LEU A 52 6.06 -1.95 10.28
C LEU A 52 7.07 -2.38 9.20
N GLY A 53 8.19 -1.66 9.14
CA GLY A 53 9.29 -1.96 8.21
C GLY A 53 9.14 -1.42 6.80
N LEU A 54 7.99 -0.83 6.43
CA LEU A 54 7.80 -0.09 5.17
C LEU A 54 7.90 1.43 5.42
N LYS A 55 7.98 2.22 4.35
CA LYS A 55 8.10 3.67 4.40
C LYS A 55 6.72 4.35 4.34
N ALA A 56 6.37 5.09 5.40
CA ALA A 56 5.21 5.98 5.40
C ALA A 56 5.65 7.41 5.04
N THR A 57 5.80 7.65 3.74
CA THR A 57 6.33 8.91 3.21
C THR A 57 5.32 10.05 3.22
N CYS A 58 4.03 9.75 3.40
CA CYS A 58 2.93 10.70 3.19
C CYS A 58 2.99 11.41 1.82
N ALA A 59 3.57 10.75 0.81
CA ALA A 59 3.89 11.32 -0.50
C ALA A 59 4.76 12.60 -0.46
N SER A 60 5.55 12.78 0.59
CA SER A 60 6.43 13.93 0.81
C SER A 60 7.91 13.53 0.80
N ARG A 61 8.77 14.39 0.25
CA ARG A 61 10.24 14.25 0.38
C ARG A 61 10.71 14.42 1.83
N THR A 62 9.95 15.11 2.67
CA THR A 62 10.29 15.27 4.09
C THR A 62 10.35 13.93 4.84
N LEU A 63 9.53 12.95 4.43
CA LEU A 63 9.45 11.63 5.06
C LEU A 63 9.91 10.50 4.14
N GLU A 64 10.64 10.80 3.06
CA GLU A 64 11.08 9.80 2.07
C GLU A 64 11.83 8.61 2.68
N ASP A 65 12.56 8.83 3.78
CA ASP A 65 13.33 7.81 4.50
C ASP A 65 12.72 7.40 5.85
N TYR A 66 11.48 7.82 6.14
CA TYR A 66 10.80 7.42 7.37
C TYR A 66 10.33 5.96 7.27
N VAL A 67 11.06 5.06 7.92
CA VAL A 67 10.67 3.65 8.09
C VAL A 67 9.78 3.51 9.31
N CYS A 68 8.59 2.93 9.13
CA CYS A 68 7.61 2.77 10.21
C CYS A 68 8.14 1.86 11.33
N PRO A 69 8.16 2.33 12.58
CA PRO A 69 8.63 1.52 13.72
C PRO A 69 7.53 0.62 14.32
N TYR A 70 6.29 0.71 13.82
CA TYR A 70 5.14 -0.07 14.30
C TYR A 70 4.08 -0.20 13.20
N ASP A 71 3.16 -1.15 13.37
CA ASP A 71 1.93 -1.23 12.57
C ASP A 71 0.84 -0.34 13.17
N ALA A 72 0.20 0.50 12.35
CA ALA A 72 -1.04 1.16 12.76
C ALA A 72 -2.10 0.11 13.15
N GLU A 73 -3.02 0.47 14.05
CA GLU A 73 -4.02 -0.46 14.58
C GLU A 73 -4.86 -1.15 13.49
N VAL A 74 -5.21 -0.44 12.42
CA VAL A 74 -5.92 -1.02 11.26
C VAL A 74 -5.07 -2.07 10.54
N VAL A 75 -3.77 -1.80 10.35
CA VAL A 75 -2.82 -2.72 9.72
C VAL A 75 -2.62 -3.95 10.60
N ARG A 76 -2.50 -3.76 11.92
CA ARG A 76 -2.41 -4.85 12.89
C ARG A 76 -3.62 -5.78 12.79
N ARG A 77 -4.84 -5.24 12.72
CA ARG A 77 -6.08 -6.03 12.57
C ARG A 77 -6.14 -6.76 11.22
N ILE A 78 -5.73 -6.09 10.15
CA ILE A 78 -5.66 -6.68 8.81
C ILE A 78 -4.71 -7.89 8.80
N LYS A 79 -3.49 -7.73 9.34
CA LYS A 79 -2.49 -8.81 9.44
C LYS A 79 -2.96 -9.95 10.36
N GLN A 80 -3.69 -9.64 11.43
CA GLN A 80 -4.29 -10.66 12.32
C GLN A 80 -5.34 -11.53 11.63
N GLU A 81 -5.97 -11.02 10.58
CA GLU A 81 -6.93 -11.75 9.76
C GLU A 81 -6.26 -12.43 8.54
N ASP A 82 -4.92 -12.59 8.55
CA ASP A 82 -4.10 -13.27 7.54
C ASP A 82 -4.10 -12.61 6.14
N ALA A 83 -4.41 -11.33 6.04
CA ALA A 83 -4.19 -10.57 4.81
C ALA A 83 -2.70 -10.27 4.59
N VAL A 84 -2.31 -10.12 3.32
CA VAL A 84 -0.95 -9.78 2.90
C VAL A 84 -0.89 -8.33 2.47
N ILE A 85 -0.01 -7.53 3.08
CA ILE A 85 0.19 -6.13 2.67
C ILE A 85 1.16 -6.08 1.49
N ILE A 86 0.68 -5.65 0.33
CA ILE A 86 1.46 -5.69 -0.92
C ILE A 86 2.33 -4.44 -1.15
N GLY A 87 2.03 -3.33 -0.47
CA GLY A 87 2.79 -2.09 -0.63
C GLY A 87 2.07 -0.84 -0.13
N MET A 88 2.73 0.29 -0.31
CA MET A 88 2.31 1.62 0.08
C MET A 88 1.80 2.40 -1.14
N THR A 89 0.53 2.84 -1.13
CA THR A 89 -0.07 3.56 -2.26
C THR A 89 0.24 5.06 -2.23
N ASN A 90 0.24 5.63 -3.43
CA ASN A 90 0.45 7.05 -3.69
C ASN A 90 -0.75 7.89 -3.21
N MET A 91 -0.50 9.17 -2.99
CA MET A 91 -1.47 10.10 -2.41
C MET A 91 -1.05 11.56 -2.64
N ASP A 92 -1.96 12.50 -2.45
CA ASP A 92 -1.58 13.90 -2.30
C ASP A 92 -0.70 14.09 -1.04
N GLU A 93 0.30 14.97 -1.13
CA GLU A 93 1.28 15.21 -0.08
C GLU A 93 0.58 15.58 1.24
N PHE A 94 0.93 14.86 2.33
CA PHE A 94 0.31 15.00 3.66
C PHE A 94 -1.23 14.93 3.68
N ALA A 95 -1.83 14.27 2.69
CA ALA A 95 -3.28 14.20 2.47
C ALA A 95 -3.93 15.56 2.13
N CYS A 96 -3.15 16.58 1.77
CA CYS A 96 -3.58 17.92 1.42
C CYS A 96 -3.77 18.04 -0.10
N GLY A 97 -4.89 17.54 -0.60
CA GLY A 97 -5.24 17.61 -2.01
C GLY A 97 -6.47 16.76 -2.33
N SER A 98 -6.95 16.86 -3.56
CA SER A 98 -8.14 16.14 -4.04
C SER A 98 -7.99 15.57 -5.45
N SER A 99 -6.76 15.51 -5.96
CA SER A 99 -6.49 15.08 -7.34
C SER A 99 -5.38 14.04 -7.48
N GLY A 100 -4.55 13.83 -6.45
CA GLY A 100 -3.37 12.96 -6.51
C GLY A 100 -2.16 13.61 -7.17
N GLU A 101 -2.25 14.90 -7.52
CA GLU A 101 -1.21 15.60 -8.29
C GLU A 101 -0.10 16.17 -7.43
N THR A 102 -0.35 16.39 -6.13
CA THR A 102 0.66 17.02 -5.26
C THR A 102 1.72 16.06 -4.74
N SER A 103 1.62 14.77 -5.04
CA SER A 103 2.62 13.77 -4.64
C SER A 103 4.03 14.15 -5.11
N ALA A 104 4.98 14.15 -4.18
CA ALA A 104 6.38 14.36 -4.50
C ALA A 104 7.05 13.18 -5.26
N PHE A 105 6.29 12.09 -5.45
CA PHE A 105 6.64 10.91 -6.25
C PHE A 105 5.93 10.89 -7.61
N GLY A 106 5.30 12.01 -7.98
CA GLY A 106 4.58 12.18 -9.24
C GLY A 106 3.09 11.81 -9.13
N PRO A 107 2.26 12.32 -10.05
CA PRO A 107 0.82 12.11 -10.01
C PRO A 107 0.44 10.65 -10.30
N THR A 108 -0.68 10.20 -9.74
CA THR A 108 -1.35 8.95 -10.16
C THR A 108 -2.27 9.24 -11.35
N ASP A 109 -2.27 8.39 -12.37
CA ASP A 109 -3.17 8.49 -13.55
C ASP A 109 -4.46 7.69 -13.32
N ASN A 110 -5.57 8.14 -13.91
CA ASN A 110 -6.84 7.45 -13.77
C ASN A 110 -6.92 6.22 -14.70
N PRO A 111 -7.02 4.99 -14.18
CA PRO A 111 -7.02 3.78 -15.00
C PRO A 111 -8.25 3.65 -15.90
N SER A 112 -9.37 4.30 -15.55
CA SER A 112 -10.60 4.28 -16.34
C SER A 112 -10.68 5.41 -17.37
N ALA A 113 -9.84 6.44 -17.23
CA ALA A 113 -9.79 7.58 -18.14
C ALA A 113 -8.37 8.18 -18.17
N PRO A 114 -7.44 7.59 -18.95
CA PRO A 114 -6.04 8.03 -18.98
C PRO A 114 -5.87 9.52 -19.29
N GLY A 115 -4.95 10.17 -18.59
CA GLY A 115 -4.72 11.62 -18.65
C GLY A 115 -5.69 12.44 -17.80
N ARG A 116 -6.52 11.80 -16.97
CA ARG A 116 -7.38 12.46 -15.97
C ARG A 116 -6.93 12.09 -14.58
N ILE A 117 -7.30 12.94 -13.62
CA ILE A 117 -7.05 12.68 -12.21
C ILE A 117 -7.89 11.47 -11.72
N PRO A 118 -7.35 10.62 -10.84
CA PRO A 118 -8.10 9.60 -10.12
C PRO A 118 -8.88 10.18 -8.93
N GLY A 119 -8.64 11.45 -8.58
CA GLY A 119 -9.13 12.10 -7.36
C GLY A 119 -8.09 12.04 -6.25
N GLY A 120 -8.46 12.43 -5.03
CA GLY A 120 -7.52 12.50 -3.92
C GLY A 120 -8.19 12.78 -2.58
N SER A 121 -7.45 12.75 -1.47
CA SER A 121 -6.01 12.51 -1.42
C SER A 121 -5.59 11.04 -1.49
N SER A 122 -6.53 10.11 -1.55
CA SER A 122 -6.26 8.67 -1.66
C SER A 122 -6.27 8.25 -3.13
N SER A 123 -5.30 8.73 -3.91
CA SER A 123 -5.29 8.64 -5.37
C SER A 123 -4.80 7.30 -5.91
N GLY A 124 -3.87 6.65 -5.20
CA GLY A 124 -3.31 5.34 -5.55
C GLY A 124 -4.17 4.15 -5.14
#